data_AF-A0A1N6LCL3-F1
#
_entry.id   AF-A0A1N6LCL3-F1
#
_cell.length_a   1.000
_cell.length_b   1.000
_cell.length_c   1.000
_cell.angle_alpha   90.00
_cell.angle_beta   90.00
_cell.angle_gamma   90.00
#
_symmetry.space_group_name_H-M   'P 1'
#
loop_
_entity.id
_entity.type
_entity.pdbx_description
1 polymer ?
#
loop_
_entity_poly.entity_id
_entity_poly.type
_entity_poly.pdbx_seq_one_letter_code
_entity_poly.pdbx_strand_id
1 'polypeptide(L)'
;MFRRLWVNMSDHTDDENPPASSNRSKRERSTRYPGVSLAESLKLCESIDGLGLDGLTASAIASALGYKNIKTNTFSARLSAARQFGLLTLTGDGYGLTPLARTILHPVDPAEVPQLHRQALLKPPLYAELAERMGGKRVPDPEILGNVLYHNHQIIATAKKQAAEAFLESARFAGALGADHVLHPDGPLPPSPLRPPWLRLRLPSRLLPCPVLRRPRFASTCNSGTRMRAS
;
A
#
# COMPACT_ATOMS: atom_id res chain seq x y z
N MET A 1 14.10 -69.28 63.32
CA MET A 1 14.73 -68.70 62.12
C MET A 1 13.94 -67.46 61.70
N PHE A 2 14.42 -66.29 62.08
CA PHE A 2 13.86 -64.99 61.68
C PHE A 2 14.32 -64.66 60.25
N ARG A 3 13.39 -64.48 59.31
CA ARG A 3 13.63 -63.75 58.06
C ARG A 3 12.55 -62.69 57.88
N ARG A 4 12.82 -61.53 58.48
CA ARG A 4 12.41 -60.23 57.92
C ARG A 4 13.18 -60.04 56.61
N LEU A 5 12.52 -59.54 55.57
CA LEU A 5 12.83 -58.30 54.85
C LEU A 5 12.23 -58.35 53.43
N TRP A 6 11.33 -57.40 53.19
CA TRP A 6 11.30 -56.51 52.02
C TRP A 6 11.36 -57.16 50.62
N VAL A 7 10.17 -57.33 50.04
CA VAL A 7 9.98 -57.25 48.59
C VAL A 7 9.92 -55.76 48.24
N ASN A 8 10.98 -55.26 47.62
CA ASN A 8 11.02 -53.95 46.98
C ASN A 8 11.61 -54.20 45.59
N MET A 9 10.76 -54.40 44.60
CA MET A 9 11.17 -54.52 43.20
C MET A 9 10.49 -53.39 42.43
N SER A 10 11.14 -52.24 42.45
CA SER A 10 10.93 -51.18 41.48
C SER A 10 11.69 -51.56 40.21
N ASP A 11 10.99 -51.73 39.11
CA ASP A 11 11.56 -51.57 37.78
C ASP A 11 10.54 -50.81 36.93
N HIS A 12 10.67 -49.48 36.95
CA HIS A 12 10.11 -48.59 35.96
C HIS A 12 11.05 -48.66 34.75
N THR A 13 10.57 -49.21 33.64
CA THR A 13 11.18 -49.02 32.33
C THR A 13 10.35 -48.01 31.56
N ASP A 14 10.83 -46.77 31.61
CA ASP A 14 10.41 -45.64 30.81
C ASP A 14 10.78 -45.89 29.33
N ASP A 15 9.79 -46.07 28.46
CA ASP A 15 9.95 -45.92 27.01
C ASP A 15 8.95 -44.85 26.53
N GLU A 16 9.11 -43.63 27.05
CA GLU A 16 8.55 -42.43 26.43
C GLU A 16 9.69 -41.76 25.66
N ASN A 17 9.78 -42.03 24.37
CA ASN A 17 10.58 -41.26 23.44
C ASN A 17 9.95 -39.85 23.33
N PRO A 18 10.53 -38.78 23.90
CA PRO A 18 9.95 -37.45 23.77
C PRO A 18 10.09 -37.02 22.30
N PRO A 19 9.03 -36.49 21.65
CA PRO A 19 9.16 -35.99 20.30
C PRO A 19 10.18 -34.86 20.31
N ALA A 20 11.29 -35.06 19.60
CA ALA A 20 12.33 -34.07 19.38
C ALA A 20 11.68 -32.74 18.98
N SER A 21 11.57 -31.83 19.96
CA SER A 21 11.13 -30.46 19.77
C SER A 21 12.11 -29.83 18.80
N SER A 22 11.73 -29.79 17.53
CA SER A 22 12.48 -29.12 16.49
C SER A 22 12.53 -27.65 16.88
N ASN A 23 13.64 -27.26 17.52
CA ASN A 23 13.97 -25.89 17.83
C ASN A 23 14.26 -25.20 16.49
N ARG A 24 13.21 -24.97 15.70
CA ARG A 24 13.26 -24.19 14.47
C ARG A 24 13.63 -22.79 14.94
N SER A 25 14.92 -22.48 14.80
CA SER A 25 15.49 -21.16 15.06
C SER A 25 14.46 -20.13 14.64
N LYS A 26 14.06 -19.29 15.60
CA LYS A 26 13.01 -18.29 15.43
C LYS A 26 13.51 -17.35 14.35
N ARG A 27 13.20 -17.66 13.08
CA ARG A 27 13.58 -16.86 11.92
C ARG A 27 13.08 -15.47 12.24
N GLU A 28 14.02 -14.57 12.47
CA GLU A 28 13.74 -13.17 12.74
C GLU A 28 12.82 -12.68 11.63
N ARG A 29 11.57 -12.41 11.97
CA ARG A 29 10.55 -12.10 10.96
C ARG A 29 10.73 -10.64 10.58
N SER A 30 11.17 -10.41 9.35
CA SER A 30 11.20 -9.07 8.75
C SER A 30 9.78 -8.51 8.64
N THR A 31 9.69 -7.18 8.64
CA THR A 31 8.50 -6.46 8.20
C THR A 31 8.03 -7.02 6.85
N ARG A 32 6.72 -7.18 6.66
CA ARG A 32 6.16 -7.74 5.42
C ARG A 32 6.54 -6.83 4.25
N TYR A 33 7.35 -7.36 3.34
CA TYR A 33 7.71 -6.72 2.08
C TYR A 33 7.35 -7.64 0.92
N PRO A 34 7.00 -7.09 -0.25
CA PRO A 34 6.82 -7.89 -1.44
C PRO A 34 8.21 -8.32 -1.92
N GLY A 35 8.48 -9.63 -1.94
CA GLY A 35 9.75 -10.18 -2.41
C GLY A 35 9.90 -10.18 -3.93
N VAL A 36 8.93 -9.62 -4.65
CA VAL A 36 8.78 -9.68 -6.10
C VAL A 36 8.29 -8.30 -6.57
N SER A 37 8.73 -7.86 -7.76
CA SER A 37 8.29 -6.59 -8.33
C SER A 37 6.83 -6.60 -8.78
N LEU A 38 6.27 -5.40 -8.93
CA LEU A 38 4.88 -5.19 -9.35
C LEU A 38 4.61 -5.83 -10.73
N ALA A 39 5.55 -5.72 -11.67
CA ALA A 39 5.43 -6.29 -13.02
C ALA A 39 5.25 -7.82 -13.00
N GLU A 40 6.06 -8.53 -12.21
CA GLU A 40 5.95 -9.98 -12.05
C GLU A 40 4.64 -10.39 -11.34
N SER A 41 4.15 -9.56 -10.43
CA SER A 41 2.87 -9.77 -9.76
C SER A 41 1.68 -9.59 -10.70
N LEU A 42 1.77 -8.64 -11.64
CA LEU A 42 0.76 -8.43 -12.69
C LEU A 42 0.72 -9.58 -13.69
N LYS A 43 1.87 -10.07 -14.16
CA LYS A 43 1.92 -11.26 -15.04
C LYS A 43 1.22 -12.47 -14.42
N LEU A 44 1.36 -12.64 -13.10
CA LEU A 44 0.61 -13.67 -12.37
C LEU A 44 -0.89 -13.41 -12.45
N CYS A 45 -1.34 -12.16 -12.23
CA CYS A 45 -2.76 -11.80 -12.34
C CYS A 45 -3.31 -12.01 -13.75
N GLU A 46 -2.55 -11.65 -14.81
CA GLU A 46 -2.90 -11.92 -16.21
C GLU A 46 -3.11 -13.41 -16.46
N SER A 47 -2.23 -14.25 -15.92
CA SER A 47 -2.35 -15.70 -16.06
C SER A 47 -3.54 -16.29 -15.30
N ILE A 48 -3.94 -15.69 -14.17
CA ILE A 48 -5.14 -16.08 -13.41
C ILE A 48 -6.40 -15.68 -14.18
N ASP A 49 -6.45 -14.45 -14.70
CA ASP A 49 -7.59 -13.92 -15.45
C ASP A 49 -7.80 -14.69 -16.76
N GLY A 50 -6.73 -14.93 -17.53
CA GLY A 50 -6.80 -15.67 -18.79
C GLY A 50 -7.23 -17.13 -18.64
N LEU A 51 -7.04 -17.72 -17.46
CA LEU A 51 -7.49 -19.08 -17.14
C LEU A 51 -8.82 -19.10 -16.36
N GLY A 52 -9.38 -17.94 -16.02
CA GLY A 52 -10.62 -17.82 -15.24
C GLY A 52 -10.53 -18.43 -13.84
N LEU A 53 -9.34 -18.39 -13.21
CA LEU A 53 -9.05 -19.05 -11.93
C LEU A 53 -9.50 -18.21 -10.71
N ASP A 54 -10.55 -17.42 -10.87
CA ASP A 54 -11.09 -16.56 -9.82
C ASP A 54 -11.70 -17.39 -8.68
N GLY A 55 -11.22 -17.18 -7.45
CA GLY A 55 -11.73 -17.85 -6.25
C GLY A 55 -11.13 -19.23 -5.99
N LEU A 56 -10.11 -19.65 -6.73
CA LEU A 56 -9.46 -20.96 -6.54
C LEU A 56 -8.38 -20.94 -5.46
N THR A 57 -8.11 -22.12 -4.91
CA THR A 57 -7.07 -22.31 -3.88
C THR A 57 -5.67 -22.14 -4.47
N ALA A 58 -4.69 -21.82 -3.61
CA ALA A 58 -3.30 -21.63 -4.05
C ALA A 58 -2.72 -22.85 -4.78
N SER A 59 -3.12 -24.06 -4.35
CA SER A 59 -2.70 -25.32 -4.98
C SER A 59 -3.27 -25.47 -6.38
N ALA A 60 -4.54 -25.15 -6.57
CA ALA A 60 -5.20 -25.20 -7.88
C ALA A 60 -4.57 -24.19 -8.85
N ILE A 61 -4.27 -22.97 -8.40
CA ILE A 61 -3.59 -21.96 -9.23
C ILE A 61 -2.17 -22.44 -9.60
N ALA A 62 -1.43 -22.99 -8.65
CA ALA A 62 -0.09 -23.52 -8.93
C ALA A 62 -0.12 -24.67 -9.96
N SER A 63 -1.09 -25.56 -9.85
CA SER A 63 -1.30 -26.67 -10.80
C SER A 63 -1.69 -26.16 -12.19
N ALA A 64 -2.60 -25.20 -12.27
CA ALA A 64 -3.06 -24.62 -13.53
C ALA A 64 -1.94 -23.87 -14.27
N LEU A 65 -1.03 -23.24 -13.54
CA LEU A 65 0.15 -22.56 -14.10
C LEU A 65 1.31 -23.52 -14.43
N GLY A 66 1.12 -24.83 -14.27
CA GLY A 66 2.12 -25.84 -14.63
C GLY A 66 3.32 -25.93 -13.68
N TYR A 67 3.25 -25.32 -12.49
CA TYR A 67 4.31 -25.47 -11.48
C TYR A 67 4.26 -26.88 -10.88
N LYS A 68 5.10 -27.78 -11.38
CA LYS A 68 5.20 -29.19 -10.94
C LYS A 68 5.61 -29.39 -9.47
N ASN A 69 6.03 -28.35 -8.75
CA ASN A 69 6.49 -28.47 -7.37
C ASN A 69 5.91 -27.38 -6.46
N ILE A 70 5.06 -27.81 -5.52
CA ILE A 70 4.42 -26.99 -4.46
C ILE A 70 5.47 -26.38 -3.50
N LYS A 71 6.72 -26.89 -3.52
CA LYS A 71 7.83 -26.43 -2.68
C LYS A 71 8.56 -25.19 -3.20
N THR A 72 8.19 -24.66 -4.36
CA THR A 72 8.85 -23.48 -4.92
C THR A 72 8.44 -22.25 -4.09
N ASN A 73 9.23 -21.90 -3.08
CA ASN A 73 9.07 -20.70 -2.24
C ASN A 73 8.78 -19.44 -3.09
N THR A 74 9.27 -19.42 -4.33
CA THR A 74 9.03 -18.38 -5.34
C THR A 74 7.55 -18.19 -5.70
N PHE A 75 6.73 -19.25 -5.82
CA PHE A 75 5.30 -19.09 -6.14
C PHE A 75 4.53 -18.50 -4.95
N SER A 76 4.75 -19.03 -3.75
CA SER A 76 4.18 -18.46 -2.54
C SER A 76 4.62 -17.01 -2.29
N ALA A 77 5.87 -16.67 -2.64
CA ALA A 77 6.37 -15.31 -2.56
C ALA A 77 5.68 -14.38 -3.56
N ARG A 78 5.47 -14.81 -4.82
CA ARG A 78 4.70 -14.07 -5.83
C ARG A 78 3.26 -13.84 -5.40
N LEU A 79 2.59 -14.89 -4.91
CA LEU A 79 1.21 -14.81 -4.44
C LEU A 79 1.09 -13.87 -3.23
N SER A 80 2.02 -13.96 -2.27
CA SER A 80 2.08 -13.05 -1.13
C SER A 80 2.35 -11.60 -1.56
N ALA A 81 3.26 -11.38 -2.52
CA ALA A 81 3.54 -10.05 -3.06
C ALA A 81 2.30 -9.46 -3.74
N ALA A 82 1.62 -10.22 -4.60
CA ALA A 82 0.39 -9.78 -5.27
C ALA A 82 -0.73 -9.39 -4.29
N ARG A 83 -0.84 -10.08 -3.14
CA ARG A 83 -1.73 -9.66 -2.05
C ARG A 83 -1.31 -8.34 -1.41
N GLN A 84 -0.02 -8.15 -1.16
CA GLN A 84 0.50 -6.93 -0.53
C GLN A 84 0.30 -5.70 -1.43
N PHE A 85 0.44 -5.86 -2.75
CA PHE A 85 0.10 -4.84 -3.75
C PHE A 85 -1.41 -4.61 -3.90
N GLY A 86 -2.26 -5.41 -3.24
CA GLY A 86 -3.71 -5.30 -3.33
C GLY A 86 -4.29 -5.74 -4.68
N LEU A 87 -3.54 -6.53 -5.46
CA LEU A 87 -4.01 -7.11 -6.73
C LEU A 87 -4.87 -8.36 -6.48
N LEU A 88 -4.55 -9.10 -5.43
CA LEU A 88 -5.30 -10.28 -5.00
C LEU A 88 -5.87 -10.10 -3.61
N THR A 89 -7.09 -10.59 -3.42
CA THR A 89 -7.71 -10.77 -2.11
C THR A 89 -7.84 -12.24 -1.79
N LEU A 90 -7.80 -12.58 -0.50
CA LEU A 90 -8.11 -13.93 -0.04
C LEU A 90 -9.55 -13.93 0.47
N THR A 91 -10.38 -14.75 -0.16
CA THR A 91 -11.77 -14.98 0.21
C THR A 91 -11.89 -16.43 0.67
N GLY A 92 -11.88 -16.63 2.00
CA GLY A 92 -11.81 -17.97 2.58
C GLY A 92 -10.47 -18.64 2.24
N ASP A 93 -10.54 -19.76 1.50
CA ASP A 93 -9.37 -20.50 1.02
C ASP A 93 -9.00 -20.16 -0.43
N GLY A 94 -9.79 -19.32 -1.09
CA GLY A 94 -9.63 -18.94 -2.49
C GLY A 94 -8.98 -17.57 -2.68
N TYR A 95 -8.27 -17.41 -3.79
CA TYR A 95 -7.72 -16.14 -4.23
C TYR A 95 -8.59 -15.53 -5.32
N GLY A 96 -9.04 -14.29 -5.11
CA GLY A 96 -9.81 -13.53 -6.09
C GLY A 96 -9.08 -12.28 -6.55
N LEU A 97 -9.27 -11.90 -7.82
CA LEU A 97 -8.80 -10.62 -8.33
C LEU A 97 -9.58 -9.46 -7.69
N THR A 98 -8.86 -8.41 -7.30
CA THR A 98 -9.49 -7.19 -6.79
C THR A 98 -10.04 -6.33 -7.95
N PRO A 99 -10.98 -5.41 -7.67
CA PRO A 99 -11.44 -4.45 -8.69
C PRO A 99 -10.28 -3.66 -9.30
N LEU A 100 -9.30 -3.29 -8.48
CA LEU A 100 -8.07 -2.60 -8.91
C LEU A 100 -7.31 -3.43 -9.95
N ALA A 101 -7.07 -4.73 -9.68
CA ALA A 101 -6.42 -5.61 -10.64
C ALA A 101 -7.20 -5.72 -11.95
N ARG A 102 -8.54 -5.85 -11.89
CA ARG A 102 -9.38 -5.91 -13.09
C ARG A 102 -9.32 -4.63 -13.92
N THR A 103 -9.30 -3.47 -13.30
CA THR A 103 -9.14 -2.18 -14.01
C THR A 103 -7.76 -2.04 -14.64
N ILE A 104 -6.70 -2.60 -14.02
CA ILE A 104 -5.37 -2.63 -14.63
C ILE A 104 -5.33 -3.57 -15.84
N LEU A 105 -5.93 -4.76 -15.72
CA LEU A 105 -5.93 -5.78 -16.79
C LEU A 105 -6.81 -5.37 -17.98
N HIS A 106 -7.95 -4.74 -17.71
CA HIS A 106 -8.92 -4.29 -18.71
C HIS A 106 -9.15 -2.78 -18.58
N PRO A 107 -8.17 -1.95 -18.95
CA PRO A 107 -8.28 -0.50 -18.81
C PRO A 107 -9.27 0.06 -19.82
N VAL A 108 -10.20 0.88 -19.33
CA VAL A 108 -11.13 1.65 -20.18
C VAL A 108 -10.37 2.80 -20.84
N ASP A 109 -9.52 3.49 -20.07
CA ASP A 109 -8.67 4.58 -20.54
C ASP A 109 -7.19 4.25 -20.31
N PRO A 110 -6.37 4.15 -21.38
CA PRO A 110 -4.95 3.83 -21.25
C PRO A 110 -4.16 4.93 -20.51
N ALA A 111 -4.71 6.14 -20.39
CA ALA A 111 -4.12 7.24 -19.63
C ALA A 111 -4.15 7.03 -18.11
N GLU A 112 -5.08 6.19 -17.60
CA GLU A 112 -5.24 5.93 -16.16
C GLU A 112 -4.35 4.79 -15.65
N VAL A 113 -3.88 3.91 -16.54
CA VAL A 113 -2.98 2.79 -16.23
C VAL A 113 -1.78 3.19 -15.34
N PRO A 114 -1.00 4.25 -15.64
CA PRO A 114 0.11 4.65 -14.77
C PRO A 114 -0.36 5.16 -13.40
N GLN A 115 -1.58 5.71 -13.27
CA GLN A 115 -2.13 6.12 -11.99
C GLN A 115 -2.53 4.89 -11.15
N LEU A 116 -3.13 3.87 -11.77
CA LEU A 116 -3.48 2.62 -11.12
C LEU A 116 -2.24 1.84 -10.65
N HIS A 117 -1.16 1.83 -11.43
CA HIS A 117 0.11 1.24 -11.00
C HIS A 117 0.70 1.96 -9.78
N ARG A 118 0.65 3.30 -9.74
CA ARG A 118 1.05 4.09 -8.57
C ARG A 118 0.19 3.77 -7.35
N GLN A 119 -1.12 3.64 -7.53
CA GLN A 119 -2.03 3.25 -6.45
C GLN A 119 -1.70 1.85 -5.90
N ALA A 120 -1.40 0.88 -6.76
CA ALA A 120 -0.97 -0.45 -6.35
C ALA A 120 0.40 -0.43 -5.65
N LEU A 121 1.33 0.43 -6.09
CA LEU A 121 2.66 0.59 -5.48
C LEU A 121 2.57 1.13 -4.04
N LEU A 122 1.59 1.99 -3.72
CA LEU A 122 1.43 2.59 -2.40
C LEU A 122 0.61 1.71 -1.42
N LYS A 123 0.06 0.58 -1.87
CA LYS A 123 -0.71 -0.34 -1.02
C LYS A 123 0.12 -1.00 0.10
N PRO A 124 1.35 -1.49 -0.15
CA PRO A 124 2.20 -2.01 0.91
C PRO A 124 2.60 -0.86 1.87
N PRO A 125 2.42 -1.01 3.19
CA PRO A 125 2.71 0.06 4.15
C PRO A 125 4.19 0.49 4.11
N LEU A 126 5.08 -0.47 3.87
CA LEU A 126 6.51 -0.22 3.71
C LEU A 126 6.80 0.70 2.51
N TYR A 127 6.08 0.52 1.40
CA TYR A 127 6.27 1.35 0.21
C TYR A 127 5.63 2.74 0.37
N ALA A 128 4.51 2.84 1.08
CA ALA A 128 3.91 4.13 1.44
C ALA A 128 4.89 4.99 2.27
N GLU A 129 5.47 4.42 3.32
CA GLU A 129 6.45 5.13 4.17
C GLU A 129 7.71 5.54 3.39
N LEU A 130 8.20 4.68 2.50
CA LEU A 130 9.33 5.02 1.62
C LEU A 130 8.96 6.16 0.66
N ALA A 131 7.78 6.09 0.06
CA ALA A 131 7.26 7.11 -0.85
C ALA A 131 7.11 8.47 -0.15
N GLU A 132 6.65 8.51 1.09
CA GLU A 132 6.56 9.75 1.88
C GLU A 132 7.95 10.31 2.22
N ARG A 133 8.90 9.47 2.63
CA ARG A 133 10.25 9.91 3.03
C ARG A 133 11.10 10.37 1.85
N MET A 134 10.96 9.67 0.72
CA MET A 134 11.74 9.85 -0.50
C MET A 134 11.01 10.66 -1.56
N GLY A 135 9.75 11.04 -1.33
CA GLY A 135 8.97 11.86 -2.24
C GLY A 135 9.67 13.19 -2.52
N GLY A 136 9.96 13.45 -3.80
CA GLY A 136 10.67 14.65 -4.23
C GLY A 136 12.18 14.63 -4.00
N LYS A 137 12.77 13.50 -3.59
CA LYS A 137 14.22 13.31 -3.44
C LYS A 137 14.75 12.30 -4.45
N ARG A 138 16.05 12.38 -4.74
CA ARG A 138 16.76 11.36 -5.53
C ARG A 138 16.85 10.07 -4.70
N VAL A 139 16.47 8.95 -5.30
CA VAL A 139 16.67 7.63 -4.72
C VAL A 139 18.14 7.28 -4.81
N PRO A 140 18.80 6.94 -3.69
CA PRO A 140 20.17 6.49 -3.70
C PRO A 140 20.25 5.07 -4.28
N ASP A 141 21.47 4.62 -4.59
CA ASP A 141 21.73 3.29 -5.14
C ASP A 141 21.05 2.16 -4.32
N PRO A 142 20.72 1.02 -4.96
CA PRO A 142 20.05 -0.10 -4.32
C PRO A 142 20.75 -0.59 -3.05
N GLU A 143 22.08 -0.46 -2.98
CA GLU A 143 22.86 -0.82 -1.80
C GLU A 143 22.62 0.11 -0.62
N ILE A 144 22.59 1.42 -0.86
CA ILE A 144 22.32 2.45 0.15
C ILE A 144 20.86 2.35 0.59
N LEU A 145 19.94 2.18 -0.36
CA LEU A 145 18.52 1.97 -0.07
C LEU A 145 18.31 0.71 0.78
N GLY A 146 19.02 -0.38 0.48
CA GLY A 146 19.02 -1.59 1.29
C GLY A 146 19.49 -1.36 2.74
N ASN A 147 20.49 -0.49 2.96
CA ASN A 147 20.93 -0.13 4.31
C ASN A 147 19.88 0.73 5.04
N VAL A 148 19.24 1.67 4.36
CA VAL A 148 18.12 2.44 4.92
C VAL A 148 16.98 1.51 5.34
N LEU A 149 16.65 0.51 4.51
CA LEU A 149 15.65 -0.50 4.81
C LEU A 149 16.01 -1.39 6.02
N TYR A 150 17.29 -1.75 6.13
CA TYR A 150 17.82 -2.52 7.25
C TYR A 150 17.66 -1.75 8.57
N HIS A 151 18.09 -0.49 8.62
CA HIS A 151 18.07 0.33 9.83
C HIS A 151 16.65 0.79 10.23
N ASN A 152 15.80 1.15 9.26
CA ASN A 152 14.49 1.74 9.56
C ASN A 152 13.38 0.70 9.70
N HIS A 153 13.42 -0.38 8.91
CA HIS A 153 12.33 -1.37 8.83
C HIS A 153 12.72 -2.76 9.31
N GLN A 154 13.94 -2.92 9.88
CA GLN A 154 14.47 -4.17 10.39
C GLN A 154 14.37 -5.32 9.36
N ILE A 155 14.58 -5.00 8.08
CA ILE A 155 14.66 -6.04 7.04
C ILE A 155 15.94 -6.84 7.25
N ILE A 156 15.86 -8.17 7.12
CA ILE A 156 17.01 -9.07 7.28
C ILE A 156 18.09 -8.71 6.24
N ALA A 157 19.36 -8.78 6.64
CA ALA A 157 20.50 -8.42 5.79
C ALA A 157 20.57 -9.19 4.46
N THR A 158 20.01 -10.41 4.41
CA THR A 158 19.92 -11.23 3.19
C THR A 158 18.85 -10.73 2.21
N ALA A 159 17.80 -10.11 2.72
CA ALA A 159 16.62 -9.67 1.97
C ALA A 159 16.69 -8.20 1.53
N LYS A 160 17.58 -7.40 2.14
CA LYS A 160 17.63 -5.95 1.92
C LYS A 160 17.91 -5.55 0.46
N LYS A 161 18.82 -6.28 -0.22
CA LYS A 161 19.17 -6.01 -1.63
C LYS A 161 17.98 -6.32 -2.55
N GLN A 162 17.39 -7.50 -2.38
CA GLN A 162 16.21 -7.92 -3.13
C GLN A 162 15.01 -6.96 -2.93
N ALA A 163 14.77 -6.51 -1.70
CA ALA A 163 13.69 -5.58 -1.40
C ALA A 163 13.92 -4.20 -2.07
N ALA A 164 15.17 -3.71 -2.07
CA ALA A 164 15.53 -2.46 -2.73
C ALA A 164 15.38 -2.56 -4.26
N GLU A 165 15.85 -3.64 -4.87
CA GLU A 165 15.70 -3.90 -6.30
C GLU A 165 14.23 -4.01 -6.70
N ALA A 166 13.43 -4.81 -5.97
CA ALA A 166 12.01 -4.97 -6.23
C ALA A 166 11.25 -3.64 -6.14
N PHE A 167 11.62 -2.76 -5.19
CA PHE A 167 11.04 -1.44 -5.08
C PHE A 167 11.40 -0.55 -6.28
N LEU A 168 12.68 -0.51 -6.67
CA LEU A 168 13.14 0.28 -7.82
C LEU A 168 12.48 -0.18 -9.13
N GLU A 169 12.41 -1.49 -9.36
CA GLU A 169 11.72 -2.07 -10.52
C GLU A 169 10.23 -1.69 -10.53
N SER A 170 9.57 -1.81 -9.38
CA SER A 170 8.15 -1.48 -9.25
C SER A 170 7.89 0.02 -9.46
N ALA A 171 8.76 0.88 -8.94
CA ALA A 171 8.67 2.33 -9.11
C ALA A 171 8.92 2.77 -10.56
N ARG A 172 9.88 2.12 -11.25
CA ARG A 172 10.11 2.31 -12.69
C ARG A 172 8.91 1.90 -13.50
N PHE A 173 8.35 0.73 -13.21
CA PHE A 173 7.17 0.21 -13.90
C PHE A 173 5.93 1.09 -13.69
N ALA A 174 5.74 1.62 -12.47
CA ALA A 174 4.63 2.54 -12.17
C ALA A 174 4.80 3.95 -12.77
N GLY A 175 5.94 4.25 -13.40
CA GLY A 175 6.27 5.62 -13.85
C GLY A 175 6.44 6.62 -12.70
N ALA A 176 6.60 6.12 -11.47
CA ALA A 176 6.85 6.93 -10.29
C ALA A 176 8.32 7.36 -10.20
N LEU A 177 9.23 6.64 -10.87
CA LEU A 177 10.65 7.00 -10.96
C LEU A 177 10.92 7.72 -12.28
N GLY A 178 11.27 9.01 -12.20
CA GLY A 178 11.75 9.77 -13.36
C GLY A 178 13.16 9.34 -13.79
N ALA A 179 13.57 9.74 -15.01
CA ALA A 179 14.93 9.49 -15.53
C ALA A 179 16.04 10.03 -14.60
N ASP A 180 15.73 11.06 -13.82
CA ASP A 180 16.60 11.69 -12.82
C ASP A 180 16.74 10.90 -11.51
N HIS A 181 16.20 9.66 -11.46
CA HIS A 181 16.10 8.85 -10.24
C HIS A 181 15.33 9.55 -9.11
N VAL A 182 14.43 10.46 -9.45
CA VAL A 182 13.56 11.14 -8.47
C VAL A 182 12.25 10.38 -8.37
N LEU A 183 11.83 10.07 -7.13
CA LEU A 183 10.51 9.48 -6.88
C LEU A 183 9.45 10.57 -6.81
N HIS A 184 8.49 10.47 -7.72
CA HIS A 184 7.24 11.19 -7.70
C HIS A 184 6.13 10.20 -7.32
N PRO A 185 5.78 10.07 -6.03
CA PRO A 185 4.75 9.13 -5.58
C PRO A 185 3.36 9.47 -6.14
N ASP A 186 3.06 10.75 -6.36
CA ASP A 186 1.85 11.23 -7.06
C ASP A 186 1.98 11.24 -8.59
N GLY A 187 3.13 10.80 -9.13
CA GLY A 187 3.55 10.98 -10.53
C GLY A 187 3.91 12.43 -10.87
N PRO A 188 4.28 12.72 -12.13
CA PRO A 188 4.45 14.10 -12.57
C PRO A 188 3.13 14.81 -12.29
N LEU A 189 3.17 15.81 -11.41
CA LEU A 189 2.01 16.67 -11.17
C LEU A 189 1.45 17.04 -12.53
N PRO A 190 0.12 16.88 -12.79
CA PRO A 190 -0.46 17.55 -13.94
C PRO A 190 0.04 18.98 -13.85
N PRO A 191 0.62 19.55 -14.93
CA PRO A 191 1.18 20.88 -14.89
C PRO A 191 0.10 21.73 -14.27
N SER A 192 0.36 22.22 -13.05
CA SER A 192 -0.59 23.00 -12.28
C SER A 192 -1.20 23.98 -13.27
N PRO A 193 -2.55 24.03 -13.45
CA PRO A 193 -3.13 24.85 -14.50
C PRO A 193 -2.49 26.22 -14.36
N LEU A 194 -1.64 26.55 -15.34
CA LEU A 194 -0.81 27.73 -15.28
C LEU A 194 -1.78 28.84 -14.95
N ARG A 195 -1.65 29.43 -13.74
CA ARG A 195 -2.57 30.47 -13.30
C ARG A 195 -2.66 31.43 -14.48
N PRO A 196 -3.84 31.56 -15.10
CA PRO A 196 -3.89 32.29 -16.34
C PRO A 196 -3.49 33.74 -16.02
N PRO A 197 -2.75 34.40 -16.92
CA PRO A 197 -2.02 35.63 -16.62
C PRO A 197 -2.88 36.77 -16.06
N TRP A 198 -4.21 36.70 -16.21
CA TRP A 198 -5.18 37.64 -15.65
C TRP A 198 -5.40 37.51 -14.13
N LEU A 199 -5.03 36.40 -13.49
CA LEU A 199 -5.14 36.22 -12.02
C LEU A 199 -4.01 36.88 -11.21
N ARG A 200 -3.16 37.69 -11.85
CA ARG A 200 -2.10 38.53 -11.23
C ARG A 200 -2.57 39.93 -10.84
N LEU A 201 -3.85 40.26 -11.05
CA LEU A 201 -4.35 41.58 -10.69
C LEU A 201 -4.56 41.68 -9.17
N ARG A 202 -3.56 42.30 -8.53
CA ARG A 202 -3.61 43.10 -7.30
C ARG A 202 -4.94 43.04 -6.56
N LEU A 203 -4.95 42.51 -5.33
CA LEU A 203 -5.77 43.15 -4.30
C LEU A 203 -5.37 44.63 -4.27
N PRO A 204 -6.26 45.59 -4.54
CA PRO A 204 -5.95 46.96 -4.25
C PRO A 204 -5.90 47.10 -2.72
N SER A 205 -4.69 47.22 -2.19
CA SER A 205 -4.42 47.80 -0.89
C SER A 205 -4.90 49.24 -0.90
N ARG A 206 -6.18 49.48 -0.67
CA ARG A 206 -6.72 50.80 -0.37
C ARG A 206 -8.02 50.65 0.40
N LEU A 207 -7.82 50.62 1.73
CA LEU A 207 -8.69 51.33 2.67
C LEU A 207 -9.19 52.62 1.99
N LEU A 208 -10.48 52.67 1.67
CA LEU A 208 -11.17 53.95 1.54
C LEU A 208 -11.86 54.20 2.88
N PRO A 209 -11.55 55.31 3.58
CA PRO A 209 -12.34 55.72 4.71
C PRO A 209 -13.75 56.07 4.21
N CYS A 210 -14.76 55.48 4.85
CA CYS A 210 -16.17 55.78 4.61
C CYS A 210 -16.40 57.30 4.70
N PRO A 211 -16.98 57.95 3.69
CA PRO A 211 -17.45 59.31 3.87
C PRO A 211 -18.68 59.27 4.79
N VAL A 212 -18.53 59.87 5.97
CA VAL A 212 -19.63 60.18 6.89
C VAL A 212 -20.68 60.99 6.13
N LEU A 213 -21.76 60.34 5.72
CA LEU A 213 -22.95 61.00 5.22
C LEU A 213 -23.62 61.74 6.39
N ARG A 214 -23.29 63.02 6.51
CA ARG A 214 -24.02 63.99 7.34
C ARG A 214 -25.48 64.02 6.89
N ARG A 215 -26.38 63.60 7.77
CA ARG A 215 -27.82 63.77 7.63
C ARG A 215 -28.18 65.26 7.74
N PRO A 216 -28.93 65.85 6.81
CA PRO A 216 -29.58 67.12 7.08
C PRO A 216 -30.79 66.90 8.00
N ARG A 217 -30.84 67.69 9.08
CA ARG A 217 -32.05 67.92 9.89
C ARG A 217 -33.03 68.73 9.06
N PHE A 218 -34.26 68.25 8.88
CA PHE A 218 -35.49 69.06 8.73
C PHE A 218 -36.66 68.15 9.15
N ALA A 219 -37.24 68.37 10.34
CA ALA A 219 -38.48 69.13 10.56
C ALA A 219 -39.69 68.44 9.87
N SER A 220 -40.40 67.58 10.57
CA SER A 220 -41.64 67.89 11.32
C SER A 220 -42.78 68.39 10.44
N THR A 221 -43.77 67.53 10.19
CA THR A 221 -45.20 67.88 10.28
C THR A 221 -46.03 66.62 10.49
N CYS A 222 -46.87 66.70 11.51
CA CYS A 222 -47.95 65.80 11.88
C CYS A 222 -49.05 65.69 10.80
N ASN A 223 -49.70 64.53 10.71
CA ASN A 223 -51.18 64.34 10.68
C ASN A 223 -51.44 62.84 10.40
N SER A 224 -51.94 62.05 11.34
CA SER A 224 -53.33 61.88 11.80
C SER A 224 -54.21 61.06 10.84
N GLY A 225 -54.88 60.04 11.41
CA GLY A 225 -55.96 59.25 10.81
C GLY A 225 -55.48 58.11 9.89
N THR A 226 -56.04 56.91 9.85
CA THR A 226 -57.33 56.43 10.36
C THR A 226 -57.29 54.89 10.34
N ARG A 227 -58.04 54.29 11.26
CA ARG A 227 -58.50 52.88 11.33
C ARG A 227 -58.74 52.22 9.96
N MET A 228 -58.53 50.91 9.87
CA MET A 228 -59.62 49.92 9.72
C MET A 228 -59.07 48.48 9.70
N ARG A 229 -59.73 47.64 10.51
CA ARG A 229 -59.72 46.17 10.47
C ARG A 229 -60.47 45.66 9.24
N ALA A 230 -60.08 44.50 8.74
CA ALA A 230 -60.92 43.38 8.23
C ALA A 230 -60.00 42.52 7.35
N SER A 231 -60.03 41.19 7.31
CA SER A 231 -60.72 40.12 8.04
C SER A 231 -59.92 38.86 7.75
#